data_AF-A0A4U0FHE7-F1
#
_entry.id   AF-A0A4U0FHE7-F1
#
_cell.length_a   1.000
_cell.length_b   1.000
_cell.length_c   1.000
_cell.angle_alpha   90.00
_cell.angle_beta   90.00
_cell.angle_gamma   90.00
#
_symmetry.space_group_name_H-M   'P 1'
#
loop_
_entity.id
_entity.type
_entity.pdbx_description
1 polymer ?
#
loop_
_entity_poly.entity_id
_entity_poly.type
_entity_poly.pdbx_seq_one_letter_code
_entity_poly.pdbx_strand_id
1 'polypeptide(L)'
;MQKIKPVGQTVSAGFQVGVRRTFPITVENAWNLITSTIGITTWLGELPAFSIQVGQQYLTEDGVSGNIRVVNQFQNIRLTWKKENWIKPTILQIRTIPNGDKTTLSFHQENLSDMNVREEMKLRWEEVLNKLSEII
;
A
#
# COMPACT_ATOMS: atom_id res chain seq x y z
N MET A 1 23.24 44.34 -4.56
CA MET A 1 22.16 43.47 -4.06
C MET A 1 22.10 42.21 -4.93
N GLN A 2 22.75 41.13 -4.49
CA GLN A 2 22.66 39.83 -5.18
C GLN A 2 21.52 39.04 -4.55
N LYS A 3 20.55 38.64 -5.38
CA LYS A 3 19.50 37.68 -5.00
C LYS A 3 20.14 36.30 -4.89
N ILE A 4 20.34 35.82 -3.67
CA ILE A 4 20.69 34.44 -3.39
C ILE A 4 19.44 33.60 -3.66
N LYS A 5 19.44 32.79 -4.73
CA LYS A 5 18.45 31.71 -4.88
C LYS A 5 18.75 30.67 -3.80
N PRO A 6 17.81 30.29 -2.92
CA PRO A 6 18.06 29.22 -1.99
C PRO A 6 18.14 27.89 -2.75
N VAL A 7 19.26 27.20 -2.53
CA VAL A 7 19.49 25.81 -2.94
C VAL A 7 18.58 24.90 -2.10
N GLY A 8 17.89 23.95 -2.72
CA GLY A 8 17.09 22.92 -2.03
C GLY A 8 15.57 23.00 -2.19
N GLN A 9 15.06 23.51 -3.32
CA GLN A 9 13.64 23.41 -3.63
C GLN A 9 13.29 22.01 -4.18
N THR A 10 12.89 21.10 -3.30
CA THR A 10 11.81 20.14 -3.57
C THR A 10 10.79 20.26 -2.45
N VAL A 11 9.69 20.96 -2.74
CA VAL A 11 8.64 21.28 -1.78
C VAL A 11 7.93 19.97 -1.38
N SER A 12 8.26 19.50 -0.18
CA SER A 12 7.69 18.40 0.64
C SER A 12 7.60 17.00 0.01
N ALA A 13 8.42 16.07 0.52
CA ALA A 13 8.33 14.63 0.26
C ALA A 13 7.05 13.96 0.85
N GLY A 14 6.08 14.76 1.33
CA GLY A 14 4.90 14.28 2.05
C GLY A 14 5.22 13.57 3.37
N PHE A 15 4.17 13.12 4.05
CA PHE A 15 4.27 12.20 5.19
C PHE A 15 4.28 10.76 4.70
N GLN A 16 4.79 9.85 5.54
CA GLN A 16 4.82 8.42 5.25
C GLN A 16 4.46 7.59 6.49
N VAL A 17 3.94 6.39 6.24
CA VAL A 17 3.61 5.41 7.28
C VAL A 17 4.02 4.01 6.84
N GLY A 18 4.49 3.20 7.78
CA GLY A 18 4.78 1.80 7.55
C GLY A 18 4.29 0.95 8.71
N VAL A 19 3.57 -0.11 8.42
CA VAL A 19 3.13 -1.12 9.39
C VAL A 19 3.53 -2.51 8.88
N ARG A 20 3.78 -3.43 9.80
CA ARG A 20 4.18 -4.80 9.46
C ARG A 20 3.78 -5.79 10.54
N ARG A 21 3.50 -7.02 10.14
CA ARG A 21 3.25 -8.15 11.05
C ARG A 21 3.83 -9.42 10.43
N THR A 22 4.39 -10.28 11.27
CA THR A 22 4.88 -11.61 10.87
C THR A 22 3.80 -12.65 11.12
N PHE A 23 3.54 -13.48 10.12
CA PHE A 23 2.53 -14.54 10.12
C PHE A 23 3.18 -15.91 9.98
N PRO A 24 2.61 -16.96 10.60
CA PRO A 24 3.14 -18.32 10.57
C PRO A 24 2.80 -19.06 9.26
N ILE A 25 3.07 -18.42 8.12
CA ILE A 25 2.86 -18.96 6.77
C ILE A 25 4.08 -18.69 5.89
N THR A 26 4.26 -19.55 4.88
CA THR A 26 5.32 -19.38 3.88
C THR A 26 5.12 -18.14 3.03
N VAL A 27 6.17 -17.71 2.33
CA VAL A 27 6.14 -16.52 1.49
C VAL A 27 5.17 -16.69 0.32
N GLU A 28 5.06 -17.92 -0.19
CA GLU A 28 4.13 -18.28 -1.26
C GLU A 28 2.69 -18.13 -0.80
N ASN A 29 2.36 -18.64 0.39
CA ASN A 29 1.00 -18.50 0.96
C ASN A 29 0.67 -17.04 1.26
N ALA A 30 1.63 -16.29 1.82
CA ALA A 30 1.45 -14.86 2.10
C ALA A 30 1.24 -14.06 0.81
N TRP A 31 2.00 -14.37 -0.24
CA TRP A 31 1.85 -13.75 -1.56
C TRP A 31 0.50 -14.09 -2.18
N ASN A 32 0.15 -15.37 -2.23
CA ASN A 32 -1.12 -15.84 -2.77
C ASN A 32 -2.30 -15.17 -2.06
N LEU A 33 -2.22 -15.03 -0.72
CA LEU A 33 -3.22 -14.31 0.06
C LEU A 33 -3.36 -12.86 -0.41
N ILE A 34 -2.30 -12.05 -0.40
CA ILE A 34 -2.40 -10.61 -0.75
C ILE A 34 -2.77 -10.35 -2.21
N THR A 35 -2.55 -11.33 -3.10
CA THR A 35 -2.95 -11.26 -4.52
C THR A 35 -4.26 -11.98 -4.84
N SER A 36 -4.85 -12.69 -3.88
CA SER A 36 -6.16 -13.34 -4.04
C SER A 36 -7.29 -12.30 -4.03
N THR A 37 -8.45 -12.66 -4.56
CA THR A 37 -9.66 -11.80 -4.49
C THR A 37 -9.96 -11.37 -3.05
N ILE A 38 -9.94 -12.31 -2.10
CA ILE A 38 -10.22 -12.00 -0.68
C ILE A 38 -9.19 -11.03 -0.11
N GLY A 39 -7.90 -11.26 -0.38
CA GLY A 39 -6.84 -10.36 0.10
C GLY A 39 -6.95 -8.97 -0.51
N ILE A 40 -7.14 -8.89 -1.83
CA ILE A 40 -7.34 -7.62 -2.56
C ILE A 40 -8.53 -6.87 -2.00
N THR A 41 -9.69 -7.52 -1.87
CA THR A 41 -10.88 -6.89 -1.26
C THR A 41 -10.58 -6.40 0.15
N THR A 42 -9.80 -7.16 0.93
CA THR A 42 -9.44 -6.80 2.32
C THR A 42 -8.59 -5.53 2.40
N TRP A 43 -7.57 -5.36 1.56
CA TRP A 43 -6.65 -4.21 1.65
C TRP A 43 -7.01 -3.04 0.72
N LEU A 44 -7.58 -3.33 -0.44
CA LEU A 44 -7.89 -2.35 -1.47
C LEU A 44 -9.33 -1.86 -1.37
N GLY A 45 -10.29 -2.77 -1.18
CA GLY A 45 -11.72 -2.53 -1.27
C GLY A 45 -12.37 -3.37 -2.38
N GLU A 46 -13.69 -3.35 -2.45
CA GLU A 46 -14.47 -4.11 -3.44
C GLU A 46 -14.21 -3.63 -4.86
N LEU A 47 -13.95 -4.59 -5.77
CA LEU A 47 -13.66 -4.36 -7.18
C LEU A 47 -14.33 -5.44 -8.05
N PRO A 48 -15.06 -5.08 -9.11
CA PRO A 48 -15.58 -6.06 -10.05
C PRO A 48 -14.43 -6.70 -10.85
N ALA A 49 -14.28 -8.03 -10.71
CA ALA A 49 -13.37 -8.89 -11.48
C ALA A 49 -11.95 -8.29 -11.69
N PHE A 50 -11.23 -8.08 -10.60
CA PHE A 50 -9.89 -7.46 -10.63
C PHE A 50 -8.75 -8.47 -10.49
N SER A 51 -7.67 -8.25 -11.24
CA SER A 51 -6.40 -8.97 -11.09
C SER A 51 -5.23 -8.00 -11.06
N ILE A 52 -4.18 -8.33 -10.30
CA ILE A 52 -3.00 -7.47 -10.16
C ILE A 52 -2.08 -7.67 -11.37
N GLN A 53 -2.04 -6.67 -12.24
CA GLN A 53 -1.16 -6.65 -13.41
C GLN A 53 -0.48 -5.28 -13.53
N VAL A 54 0.79 -5.24 -13.93
CA VAL A 54 1.50 -3.97 -14.15
C VAL A 54 0.78 -3.15 -15.22
N GLY A 55 0.53 -1.87 -14.93
CA GLY A 55 -0.22 -0.96 -15.79
C GLY A 55 -1.73 -0.96 -15.53
N GLN A 56 -2.27 -1.93 -14.78
CA GLN A 56 -3.69 -2.02 -14.50
C GLN A 56 -4.17 -0.83 -13.65
N GLN A 57 -5.21 -0.16 -14.12
CA GLN A 57 -5.94 0.87 -13.37
C GLN A 57 -7.07 0.24 -12.56
N TYR A 58 -7.44 0.88 -11.46
CA TYR A 58 -8.55 0.45 -10.63
C TYR A 58 -9.31 1.64 -10.05
N LEU A 59 -10.59 1.40 -9.76
CA LEU A 59 -11.50 2.25 -9.00
C LEU A 59 -12.39 1.30 -8.20
N THR A 60 -12.27 1.32 -6.89
CA THR A 60 -13.07 0.52 -5.96
C THR A 60 -14.46 1.13 -5.78
N GLU A 61 -15.40 0.36 -5.25
CA GLU A 61 -16.74 0.85 -4.91
C GLU A 61 -16.72 1.98 -3.86
N ASP A 62 -15.73 1.98 -2.95
CA ASP A 62 -15.50 3.04 -1.95
C ASP A 62 -14.71 4.25 -2.49
N GLY A 63 -14.55 4.36 -3.81
CA GLY A 63 -13.97 5.54 -4.48
C GLY A 63 -12.44 5.61 -4.42
N VAL A 64 -11.76 4.54 -4.00
CA VAL A 64 -10.30 4.45 -4.03
C VAL A 64 -9.84 4.12 -5.44
N SER A 65 -8.96 4.94 -5.99
CA SER A 65 -8.45 4.81 -7.35
C SER A 65 -6.93 4.74 -7.41
N GLY A 66 -6.43 4.18 -8.51
CA GLY A 66 -4.99 4.07 -8.71
C GLY A 66 -4.56 3.23 -9.89
N ASN A 67 -3.27 2.87 -9.89
CA ASN A 67 -2.63 2.09 -10.93
C ASN A 67 -1.52 1.23 -10.33
N ILE A 68 -1.49 -0.05 -10.71
CA ILE A 68 -0.43 -0.99 -10.35
C ILE A 68 0.82 -0.69 -11.16
N ARG A 69 1.92 -0.36 -10.49
CA ARG A 69 3.19 0.04 -11.12
C ARG A 69 4.24 -1.07 -11.12
N VAL A 70 4.28 -1.88 -10.07
CA VAL A 70 5.24 -2.98 -9.90
C VAL A 70 4.53 -4.19 -9.33
N VAL A 71 4.88 -5.36 -9.86
CA VAL A 71 4.48 -6.67 -9.35
C VAL A 71 5.70 -7.59 -9.43
N ASN A 72 6.40 -7.75 -8.31
CA ASN A 72 7.51 -8.68 -8.19
C ASN A 72 7.03 -9.85 -7.34
N GLN A 73 6.82 -11.00 -7.97
CA GLN A 73 6.29 -12.20 -7.32
C GLN A 73 7.09 -12.55 -6.06
N PHE A 74 6.38 -12.87 -4.97
CA PHE A 74 6.92 -13.18 -3.64
C PHE A 74 7.76 -12.06 -3.00
N GLN A 75 7.69 -10.83 -3.51
CA GLN A 75 8.50 -9.72 -3.00
C GLN A 75 7.66 -8.48 -2.72
N ASN A 76 7.07 -7.87 -3.75
CA ASN A 76 6.32 -6.63 -3.57
C ASN A 76 5.31 -6.33 -4.68
N ILE A 77 4.32 -5.53 -4.31
CA ILE A 77 3.43 -4.80 -5.21
C ILE A 77 3.60 -3.32 -4.90
N ARG A 78 3.76 -2.49 -5.94
CA ARG A 78 3.75 -1.03 -5.81
C ARG A 78 2.64 -0.46 -6.67
N LEU A 79 1.89 0.47 -6.12
CA LEU A 79 0.77 1.11 -6.80
C LEU A 79 0.60 2.56 -6.38
N THR A 80 -0.01 3.37 -7.24
CA THR A 80 -0.56 4.66 -6.80
C THR A 80 -1.87 4.40 -6.08
N TRP A 81 -2.16 5.13 -5.01
CA TRP A 81 -3.37 4.95 -4.20
C TRP A 81 -3.97 6.31 -3.85
N LYS A 82 -5.25 6.51 -4.11
CA LYS A 82 -5.91 7.81 -3.94
C LYS A 82 -7.35 7.63 -3.49
N LYS A 83 -7.73 8.16 -2.32
CA LYS A 83 -9.16 8.32 -1.96
C LYS A 83 -9.81 9.36 -2.86
N GLU A 84 -11.09 9.20 -3.12
CA GLU A 84 -11.90 10.09 -3.97
C GLU A 84 -11.64 11.58 -3.68
N ASN A 85 -11.70 11.98 -2.39
CA ASN A 85 -11.58 13.37 -1.96
C ASN A 85 -10.13 13.88 -1.81
N TRP A 86 -9.13 13.11 -2.21
CA TRP A 86 -7.73 13.55 -2.13
C TRP A 86 -7.32 14.36 -3.37
N ILE A 87 -6.48 15.38 -3.17
CA ILE A 87 -6.01 16.24 -4.27
C ILE A 87 -5.00 15.50 -5.16
N LYS A 88 -4.13 14.68 -4.56
CA LYS A 88 -3.07 13.94 -5.26
C LYS A 88 -3.02 12.47 -4.83
N PRO A 89 -2.55 11.57 -5.72
CA PRO A 89 -2.31 10.18 -5.33
C PRO A 89 -1.12 10.07 -4.39
N THR A 90 -1.14 9.00 -3.62
CA THR A 90 -0.05 8.52 -2.76
C THR A 90 0.59 7.29 -3.39
N ILE A 91 1.68 6.80 -2.81
CA ILE A 91 2.34 5.58 -3.28
C ILE A 91 2.19 4.54 -2.19
N LEU A 92 1.53 3.42 -2.48
CA LEU A 92 1.43 2.27 -1.59
C LEU A 92 2.37 1.17 -2.10
N GLN A 93 3.10 0.57 -1.16
CA GLN A 93 3.93 -0.59 -1.40
C GLN A 93 3.59 -1.68 -0.38
N ILE A 94 3.21 -2.85 -0.89
CA ILE A 94 2.91 -4.05 -0.11
C ILE A 94 4.05 -5.03 -0.33
N ARG A 95 4.61 -5.59 0.74
CA ARG A 95 5.75 -6.52 0.67
C ARG A 95 5.49 -7.81 1.40
N THR A 96 6.03 -8.89 0.84
CA THR A 96 6.22 -10.19 1.51
C THR A 96 7.71 -10.34 1.78
N ILE A 97 8.07 -10.65 3.03
CA ILE A 97 9.46 -10.76 3.46
C ILE A 97 9.63 -12.10 4.18
N PRO A 98 10.32 -13.09 3.57
CA PRO A 98 10.57 -14.37 4.21
C PRO A 98 11.31 -14.23 5.55
N ASN A 99 10.93 -15.04 6.53
CA ASN A 99 11.58 -15.16 7.84
C ASN A 99 11.50 -16.61 8.33
N GLY A 100 12.34 -17.48 7.78
CA GLY A 100 12.26 -18.93 8.01
C GLY A 100 10.99 -19.53 7.42
N ASP A 101 10.23 -20.24 8.24
CA ASP A 101 8.90 -20.80 7.92
C ASP A 101 7.76 -19.76 8.01
N LYS A 102 8.09 -18.52 8.38
CA LYS A 102 7.15 -17.40 8.55
C LYS A 102 7.38 -16.34 7.48
N THR A 103 6.40 -15.45 7.36
CA THR A 103 6.49 -14.31 6.44
C THR A 103 6.04 -13.03 7.11
N THR A 104 6.80 -11.95 6.92
CA THR A 104 6.37 -10.62 7.31
C THR A 104 5.64 -9.96 6.14
N LEU A 105 4.38 -9.59 6.36
CA LEU A 105 3.64 -8.69 5.49
C LEU A 105 3.89 -7.25 5.94
N SER A 106 4.18 -6.37 4.99
CA SER A 106 4.41 -4.95 5.26
C SER A 106 3.62 -4.08 4.30
N PHE A 107 2.94 -3.08 4.85
CA PHE A 107 2.32 -1.99 4.10
C PHE A 107 3.11 -0.72 4.38
N HIS A 108 3.56 -0.06 3.32
CA HIS A 108 4.26 1.23 3.39
C HIS A 108 3.61 2.21 2.44
N GLN A 109 3.25 3.40 2.92
CA GLN A 109 2.63 4.43 2.11
C GLN A 109 3.35 5.78 2.24
N GLU A 110 3.63 6.39 1.09
CA GLU A 110 4.37 7.65 0.95
C GLU A 110 3.50 8.74 0.30
N ASN A 111 3.97 9.99 0.32
CA ASN A 111 3.31 11.18 -0.25
C ASN A 111 1.97 11.58 0.42
N LEU A 112 1.77 11.19 1.69
CA LEU A 112 0.60 11.60 2.48
C LEU A 112 0.62 13.12 2.72
N SER A 113 -0.55 13.77 2.80
CA SER A 113 -0.65 15.23 2.86
C SER A 113 -0.18 15.83 4.18
N ASP A 114 -0.51 15.20 5.29
CA ASP A 114 -0.34 15.72 6.64
C ASP A 114 -0.31 14.60 7.70
N MET A 115 -0.10 14.98 8.96
CA MET A 115 -0.04 14.06 10.09
C MET A 115 -1.38 13.34 10.36
N ASN A 116 -2.52 14.01 10.16
CA ASN A 116 -3.82 13.39 10.42
C ASN A 116 -4.10 12.28 9.42
N VAL A 117 -3.80 12.53 8.14
CA VAL A 117 -3.88 11.50 7.09
C VAL A 117 -2.89 10.37 7.35
N ARG A 118 -1.69 10.67 7.89
CA ARG A 118 -0.73 9.64 8.30
C ARG A 118 -1.30 8.71 9.37
N GLU A 119 -1.87 9.25 10.44
CA GLU A 119 -2.46 8.43 11.51
C GLU A 119 -3.69 7.66 11.03
N GLU A 120 -4.54 8.27 10.19
CA GLU A 120 -5.68 7.59 9.59
C GLU A 120 -5.23 6.35 8.77
N MET A 121 -4.23 6.54 7.91
CA MET A 121 -3.72 5.43 7.09
C MET A 121 -2.97 4.40 7.93
N LYS A 122 -2.28 4.80 9.00
CA LYS A 122 -1.68 3.87 9.97
C LYS A 122 -2.73 2.91 10.52
N LEU A 123 -3.82 3.44 11.05
CA LEU A 123 -4.92 2.67 11.62
C LEU A 123 -5.56 1.75 10.57
N ARG A 124 -5.78 2.25 9.35
CA ARG A 124 -6.29 1.44 8.25
C ARG A 124 -5.39 0.23 7.98
N TRP A 125 -4.08 0.43 7.88
CA TRP A 125 -3.17 -0.66 7.55
C TRP A 125 -2.96 -1.64 8.72
N GLU A 126 -3.00 -1.17 9.96
CA GLU A 126 -3.04 -2.04 11.14
C GLU A 126 -4.30 -2.92 11.13
N GLU A 127 -5.45 -2.34 10.78
CA GLU A 127 -6.71 -3.08 10.68
C GLU A 127 -6.72 -4.07 9.52
N VAL A 128 -6.13 -3.73 8.38
CA VAL A 128 -5.92 -4.68 7.28
C VAL A 128 -5.08 -5.88 7.75
N LEU A 129 -4.00 -5.65 8.51
CA LEU A 129 -3.20 -6.74 9.07
C LEU A 129 -3.97 -7.58 10.09
N ASN A 130 -4.93 -7.00 10.83
CA ASN A 130 -5.85 -7.75 11.70
C ASN A 130 -6.77 -8.66 10.87
N LYS A 131 -7.44 -8.11 9.86
CA LYS A 131 -8.35 -8.88 9.00
C LYS A 131 -7.63 -10.00 8.24
N LEU A 132 -6.43 -9.73 7.72
CA LEU A 132 -5.61 -10.77 7.09
C LEU A 132 -5.21 -11.87 8.08
N SER A 133 -5.06 -11.55 9.36
CA SER A 133 -4.78 -12.55 10.40
C SER A 133 -5.93 -13.50 10.68
N GLU A 134 -7.17 -13.09 10.39
CA GLU A 134 -8.37 -13.93 10.55
C GLU A 134 -8.57 -14.90 9.38
N ILE A 135 -7.87 -14.66 8.26
CA ILE A 135 -7.91 -15.51 7.05
C ILE A 135 -6.79 -16.57 7.07
N ILE A 136 -5.76 -16.36 7.90
CA ILE A 136 -4.58 -17.24 8.05
C ILE A 136 -4.84 -18.29 9.11
#